data_AF-A0A8J8JL24-F1
#
_entry.id   AF-A0A8J8JL24-F1
#
_cell.length_a   1.000
_cell.length_b   1.000
_cell.length_c   1.000
_cell.angle_alpha   90.00
_cell.angle_beta   90.00
_cell.angle_gamma   90.00
#
_symmetry.space_group_name_H-M   'P 1'
#
loop_
_entity.id
_entity.type
_entity.pdbx_description
1 polymer ?
#
loop_
_entity_poly.entity_id
_entity_poly.type
_entity_poly.pdbx_seq_one_letter_code
_entity_poly.pdbx_strand_id
1 'polypeptide(L)'
;MNDPYVELMELVRWERKPSLTPELRVKEFQESLQRAKNGDEVSLRGFVILRKPPWAPKDAAYYLFSPLSPGELRELKENVPRPYVVLRIDEGTVINGRLSSGSYVEVKGVLDSFPWGTLRMIRVLGMSAVDYSDYWKDYSWMALSRREVEELIESTIYAGRNFQLGLTYALYGSPRLLESPRSWGEGSEFSVLGYEGREAGILSLWHILRFIHSLLPWELQFRKERRTSYVDPFLDIDFTLFNPNGSGVSYYTPRSPGKVSNYARKFLLSKSITALLPLPRKARPRDELAGKAEIPFVFIPSEDERPYLEKNSEFMRLFPNLLATIFMERERVGVVSASDSLGQRFRRKFEDWIIDKRNEYGWRFDVLTVPGGVLDVGTRYELSFRLLGSMGRLEGAIRKSLIRNVENINDEIVNDWMTIVSSMPQSELDKLIKEYHEYIPSDRRAARALEVFRDIASTSLTGDVGRDEFRDALVRAGFGGGSTEKIIESLIREGYIYEPLAGKLRLVR
;
A
#
# COMPACT_ATOMS: atom_id res chain seq x y z
N MET A 1 -31.50 19.70 -17.78
CA MET A 1 -31.33 18.63 -18.79
C MET A 1 -29.98 18.87 -19.40
N ASN A 2 -29.03 17.94 -19.19
CA ASN A 2 -27.72 18.03 -19.82
C ASN A 2 -27.87 17.72 -21.32
N ASP A 3 -27.03 18.35 -22.13
CA ASP A 3 -27.03 18.20 -23.59
C ASP A 3 -26.79 16.72 -23.96
N PRO A 4 -27.68 16.08 -24.74
CA PRO A 4 -27.53 14.68 -25.15
C PRO A 4 -26.23 14.43 -25.93
N TYR A 5 -25.62 15.44 -26.55
CA TYR A 5 -24.29 15.33 -27.17
C TYR A 5 -23.16 15.24 -26.15
N VAL A 6 -23.30 15.87 -24.97
CA VAL A 6 -22.33 15.76 -23.87
C VAL A 6 -22.43 14.37 -23.25
N GLU A 7 -23.66 13.85 -23.05
CA GLU A 7 -23.89 12.48 -22.60
C GLU A 7 -23.33 11.43 -23.58
N LEU A 8 -23.54 11.62 -24.89
CA LEU A 8 -22.97 10.75 -25.94
C LEU A 8 -21.44 10.84 -26.01
N MET A 9 -20.86 12.03 -25.85
CA MET A 9 -19.40 12.22 -25.83
C MET A 9 -18.77 11.66 -24.56
N GLU A 10 -19.46 11.70 -23.42
CA GLU A 10 -19.06 11.00 -22.20
C GLU A 10 -19.12 9.50 -22.41
N LEU A 11 -20.22 8.93 -22.90
CA LEU A 11 -20.35 7.50 -23.25
C LEU A 11 -19.26 7.03 -24.23
N VAL A 12 -18.96 7.80 -25.28
CA VAL A 12 -17.89 7.49 -26.24
C VAL A 12 -16.50 7.64 -25.62
N ARG A 13 -16.29 8.60 -24.70
CA ARG A 13 -15.04 8.69 -23.92
C ARG A 13 -14.83 7.47 -23.04
N TRP A 14 -15.90 6.94 -22.43
CA TRP A 14 -15.84 5.70 -21.65
C TRP A 14 -15.48 4.48 -22.52
N GLU A 15 -16.06 4.33 -23.72
CA GLU A 15 -15.70 3.24 -24.65
C GLU A 15 -14.30 3.40 -25.30
N ARG A 16 -13.72 4.61 -25.36
CA ARG A 16 -12.45 4.90 -26.06
C ARG A 16 -11.34 5.47 -25.17
N LYS A 17 -11.31 5.16 -23.87
CA LYS A 17 -10.17 5.59 -23.04
C LYS A 17 -8.87 5.04 -23.61
N PRO A 18 -7.86 5.89 -23.89
CA PRO A 18 -6.58 5.40 -24.36
C PRO A 18 -5.95 4.58 -23.24
N SER A 19 -5.61 3.33 -23.57
CA SER A 19 -4.89 2.44 -22.67
C SER A 19 -3.41 2.75 -22.72
N LEU A 20 -2.76 2.84 -21.57
CA LEU A 20 -1.31 2.99 -21.47
C LEU A 20 -0.66 1.64 -21.81
N THR A 21 -0.33 1.42 -23.08
CA THR A 21 0.30 0.17 -23.53
C THR A 21 1.80 0.36 -23.79
N PRO A 22 2.60 -0.73 -23.75
CA PRO A 22 4.00 -0.67 -24.18
C PRO A 22 4.15 -0.04 -25.57
N GLU A 23 3.28 -0.38 -26.52
CA GLU A 23 3.32 0.15 -27.90
C GLU A 23 3.15 1.67 -27.96
N LEU A 24 2.29 2.25 -27.12
CA LEU A 24 2.13 3.70 -27.03
C LEU A 24 3.45 4.35 -26.59
N ARG A 25 4.10 3.81 -25.56
CA ARG A 25 5.38 4.34 -25.06
C ARG A 25 6.51 4.19 -26.08
N VAL A 26 6.54 3.06 -26.77
CA VAL A 26 7.45 2.85 -27.90
C VAL A 26 7.25 3.92 -28.97
N LYS A 27 5.99 4.19 -29.33
CA LYS A 27 5.63 5.19 -30.35
C LYS A 27 6.08 6.59 -29.93
N GLU A 28 5.75 7.04 -28.72
CA GLU A 28 6.16 8.36 -28.22
C GLU A 28 7.69 8.52 -28.14
N PHE A 29 8.39 7.46 -27.73
CA PHE A 29 9.84 7.44 -27.71
C PHE A 29 10.43 7.57 -29.13
N GLN A 30 9.89 6.82 -30.09
CA GLN A 30 10.30 6.90 -31.50
C GLN A 30 10.00 8.27 -32.11
N GLU A 31 8.83 8.85 -31.82
CA GLU A 31 8.48 10.20 -32.26
C GLU A 31 9.46 11.24 -31.70
N SER A 32 9.86 11.11 -30.42
CA SER A 32 10.83 11.99 -29.78
C SER A 32 12.19 11.95 -30.49
N LEU A 33 12.64 10.75 -30.90
CA LEU A 33 13.87 10.58 -31.67
C LEU A 33 13.75 11.05 -33.12
N GLN A 34 12.60 10.87 -33.75
CA GLN A 34 12.38 11.24 -35.16
C GLN A 34 12.25 12.75 -35.36
N ARG A 35 11.73 13.48 -34.37
CA ARG A 35 11.65 14.95 -34.40
C ARG A 35 13.03 15.61 -34.36
N ALA A 36 14.02 14.96 -33.75
CA ALA A 36 15.41 15.43 -33.70
C ALA A 36 16.21 14.99 -34.94
N LYS A 37 17.02 15.91 -35.47
CA LYS A 37 18.00 15.64 -36.53
C LYS A 37 19.30 15.13 -35.91
N ASN A 38 20.13 14.49 -36.73
CA ASN A 38 21.49 14.14 -36.29
C ASN A 38 22.27 15.43 -35.99
N GLY A 39 22.97 15.45 -34.86
CA GLY A 39 23.64 16.64 -34.33
C GLY A 39 22.82 17.44 -33.32
N ASP A 40 21.53 17.16 -33.17
CA ASP A 40 20.68 17.84 -32.18
C ASP A 40 20.92 17.28 -30.76
N GLU A 41 20.87 18.15 -29.76
CA GLU A 41 20.83 17.74 -28.36
C GLU A 41 19.46 17.18 -27.99
N VAL A 42 19.47 16.03 -27.32
CA VAL A 42 18.28 15.32 -26.86
C VAL A 42 18.40 14.96 -25.38
N SER A 43 17.26 15.00 -24.69
CA SER A 43 17.12 14.52 -23.31
C SER A 43 16.01 13.49 -23.27
N LEU A 44 16.34 12.25 -22.94
CA LEU A 44 15.41 11.11 -22.98
C LEU A 44 15.49 10.30 -21.69
N ARG A 45 14.35 9.73 -21.29
CA ARG A 45 14.28 8.80 -20.17
C ARG A 45 13.99 7.39 -20.65
N GLY A 46 14.55 6.41 -19.96
CA GLY A 46 14.44 5.01 -20.34
C GLY A 46 15.35 4.12 -19.52
N PHE A 47 15.43 2.85 -19.91
CA PHE A 47 16.15 1.82 -19.21
C PHE A 47 17.47 1.53 -19.92
N VAL A 48 18.57 1.71 -19.19
CA VAL A 48 19.91 1.39 -19.70
C VAL A 48 20.14 -0.11 -19.60
N ILE A 49 20.55 -0.74 -20.70
CA ILE A 49 20.89 -2.15 -20.77
C ILE A 49 22.41 -2.21 -20.99
N LEU A 50 23.15 -2.65 -19.97
CA LEU A 50 24.62 -2.69 -19.99
C LEU A 50 25.16 -3.86 -20.82
N ARG A 51 24.68 -3.97 -22.06
CA ARG A 51 25.07 -4.96 -23.05
C ARG A 51 25.51 -4.25 -24.31
N LYS A 52 26.68 -4.65 -24.83
CA LYS A 52 27.24 -4.11 -26.08
C LYS A 52 26.33 -4.51 -27.24
N PRO A 53 25.88 -3.58 -28.10
CA PRO A 53 25.10 -3.92 -29.28
C PRO A 53 25.97 -4.64 -30.33
N PRO A 54 25.36 -5.42 -31.24
CA PRO A 54 26.06 -6.00 -32.38
C PRO A 54 26.80 -4.94 -33.19
N TRP A 55 27.96 -5.29 -33.74
CA TRP A 55 28.77 -4.41 -34.62
C TRP A 55 29.24 -3.09 -34.01
N ALA A 56 29.16 -2.91 -32.68
CA ALA A 56 29.68 -1.71 -32.05
C ALA A 56 31.21 -1.60 -32.21
N PRO A 57 31.71 -0.43 -32.61
CA PRO A 57 33.13 -0.11 -32.65
C PRO A 57 33.90 -0.38 -31.32
N LYS A 58 35.22 -0.24 -31.38
CA LYS A 58 36.14 -0.44 -30.23
C LYS A 58 36.73 0.86 -29.69
N ASP A 59 36.26 2.01 -30.17
CA ASP A 59 36.74 3.36 -29.82
C ASP A 59 36.04 3.97 -28.59
N ALA A 60 34.88 3.42 -28.18
CA ALA A 60 34.12 3.90 -27.02
C ALA A 60 33.35 2.75 -26.34
N ALA A 61 32.73 3.05 -25.19
CA ALA A 61 31.80 2.13 -24.56
C ALA A 61 30.41 2.29 -25.19
N TYR A 62 29.83 1.18 -25.65
CA TYR A 62 28.53 1.16 -26.30
C TYR A 62 27.56 0.29 -25.53
N TYR A 63 26.37 0.82 -25.25
CA TYR A 63 25.30 0.13 -24.52
C TYR A 63 23.95 0.31 -25.21
N LEU A 64 22.98 -0.51 -24.84
CA LEU A 64 21.61 -0.41 -25.34
C LEU A 64 20.75 0.42 -24.39
N PHE A 65 19.74 1.07 -24.94
CA PHE A 65 18.76 1.87 -24.21
C PHE A 65 17.37 1.60 -24.73
N SER A 66 16.42 1.38 -23.83
CA SER A 66 15.04 1.02 -24.17
C SER A 66 14.04 1.92 -23.44
N PRO A 67 12.93 2.33 -24.06
CA PRO A 67 11.84 3.01 -23.37
C PRO A 67 10.99 2.07 -22.50
N LEU A 68 11.19 0.76 -22.61
CA LEU A 68 10.39 -0.25 -21.91
C LEU A 68 11.11 -0.79 -20.69
N SER A 69 10.34 -1.03 -19.63
CA SER A 69 10.87 -1.66 -18.42
C SER A 69 11.33 -3.10 -18.70
N PRO A 70 12.27 -3.66 -17.93
CA PRO A 70 12.71 -5.05 -18.09
C PRO A 70 11.57 -6.08 -18.19
N GLY A 71 10.50 -5.91 -17.42
CA GLY A 71 9.31 -6.75 -17.44
C GLY A 71 8.56 -6.67 -18.77
N GLU A 72 8.27 -5.45 -19.24
CA GLU A 72 7.57 -5.23 -20.51
C GLU A 72 8.39 -5.67 -21.71
N LEU A 73 9.71 -5.40 -21.69
CA LEU A 73 10.63 -5.82 -22.75
C LEU A 73 10.62 -7.35 -22.95
N ARG A 74 10.50 -8.09 -21.85
CA ARG A 74 10.42 -9.56 -21.84
C ARG A 74 9.07 -10.06 -22.37
N GLU A 75 7.99 -9.35 -22.08
CA GLU A 75 6.62 -9.75 -22.44
C GLU A 75 6.23 -9.38 -23.87
N LEU A 76 7.01 -8.52 -24.53
CA LEU A 76 6.87 -8.27 -25.97
C LEU A 76 7.02 -9.57 -26.76
N LYS A 77 6.10 -9.78 -27.71
CA LYS A 77 6.15 -10.91 -28.64
C LYS A 77 7.47 -10.93 -29.41
N GLU A 78 7.98 -12.12 -29.72
CA GLU A 78 9.29 -12.30 -30.36
C GLU A 78 9.41 -11.57 -31.70
N ASN A 79 8.30 -11.50 -32.45
CA ASN A 79 8.21 -10.89 -33.78
C ASN A 79 8.02 -9.36 -33.78
N VAL A 80 7.94 -8.71 -32.61
CA VAL A 80 7.80 -7.25 -32.52
C VAL A 80 9.20 -6.62 -32.43
N PRO A 81 9.56 -5.70 -33.35
CA PRO A 81 10.83 -4.99 -33.27
C PRO A 81 10.94 -4.22 -31.95
N ARG A 82 12.01 -4.48 -31.21
CA ARG A 82 12.26 -3.78 -29.94
C ARG A 82 12.90 -2.42 -30.21
N PRO A 83 12.37 -1.33 -29.63
CA PRO A 83 12.87 0.01 -29.88
C PRO A 83 14.14 0.27 -29.05
N TYR A 84 15.28 -0.12 -29.60
CA TYR A 84 16.56 0.20 -29.00
C TYR A 84 17.19 1.45 -29.61
N VAL A 85 17.88 2.19 -28.76
CA VAL A 85 18.87 3.20 -29.13
C VAL A 85 20.20 2.80 -28.56
N VAL A 86 21.28 3.07 -29.29
CA VAL A 86 22.63 2.83 -28.80
C VAL A 86 23.12 4.04 -28.02
N LEU A 87 23.63 3.85 -26.82
CA LEU A 87 24.34 4.87 -26.06
C LEU A 87 25.84 4.72 -26.31
N ARG A 88 26.50 5.80 -26.75
CA ARG A 88 27.95 5.92 -26.81
C ARG A 88 28.43 6.73 -25.61
N ILE A 89 29.28 6.12 -24.80
CA ILE A 89 29.89 6.72 -23.60
C ILE A 89 31.37 6.94 -23.89
N ASP A 90 31.80 8.20 -23.82
CA ASP A 90 33.18 8.63 -24.00
C ASP A 90 33.79 9.05 -22.64
N GLU A 91 35.09 9.33 -22.59
CA GLU A 91 35.80 9.72 -21.35
C GLU A 91 35.24 10.98 -20.68
N GLY A 92 34.65 11.90 -21.47
CA GLY A 92 34.06 13.14 -20.98
C GLY A 92 32.61 13.02 -20.47
N THR A 93 32.00 11.84 -20.54
CA THR A 93 30.60 11.64 -20.14
C THR A 93 30.45 11.72 -18.61
N VAL A 94 29.53 12.55 -18.13
CA VAL A 94 29.23 12.66 -16.68
C VAL A 94 28.17 11.62 -16.28
N ILE A 95 28.51 10.72 -15.36
CA ILE A 95 27.58 9.70 -14.84
C ILE A 95 27.30 9.95 -13.36
N ASN A 96 26.05 10.29 -13.05
CA ASN A 96 25.59 10.56 -11.70
C ASN A 96 24.75 9.40 -11.16
N GLY A 97 25.21 8.79 -10.06
CA GLY A 97 24.53 7.70 -9.38
C GLY A 97 25.02 6.30 -9.77
N ARG A 98 24.50 5.28 -9.08
CA ARG A 98 24.88 3.88 -9.30
C ARG A 98 23.99 3.26 -10.37
N LEU A 99 24.58 2.87 -11.49
CA LEU A 99 23.87 2.24 -12.61
C LEU A 99 24.03 0.73 -12.59
N SER A 100 22.95 0.04 -12.95
CA SER A 100 22.93 -1.39 -13.21
C SER A 100 22.18 -1.65 -14.51
N SER A 101 22.40 -2.82 -15.12
CA SER A 101 21.63 -3.21 -16.31
C SER A 101 20.15 -3.31 -15.95
N GLY A 102 19.29 -2.56 -16.66
CA GLY A 102 17.88 -2.39 -16.37
C GLY A 102 17.54 -1.16 -15.51
N SER A 103 18.50 -0.33 -15.10
CA SER A 103 18.22 0.91 -14.34
C SER A 103 17.47 1.93 -15.19
N TYR A 104 16.48 2.60 -14.60
CA TYR A 104 15.79 3.75 -15.22
C TYR A 104 16.65 5.01 -15.07
N VAL A 105 16.91 5.71 -16.17
CA VAL A 105 17.86 6.82 -16.24
C VAL A 105 17.34 7.92 -17.15
N GLU A 106 17.77 9.15 -16.86
CA GLU A 106 17.70 10.28 -17.77
C GLU A 106 19.05 10.43 -18.48
N VAL A 107 19.02 10.43 -19.81
CA VAL A 107 20.17 10.55 -20.70
C VAL A 107 20.08 11.88 -21.44
N LYS A 108 21.12 12.69 -21.31
CA LYS A 108 21.34 13.92 -22.10
C LYS A 108 22.50 13.68 -23.05
N GLY A 109 22.30 13.95 -24.33
CA GLY A 109 23.32 13.68 -25.33
C GLY A 109 23.01 14.26 -26.70
N VAL A 110 23.88 13.97 -27.66
CA VAL A 110 23.73 14.40 -29.05
C VAL A 110 23.30 13.20 -29.89
N LEU A 111 22.23 13.34 -30.67
CA LEU A 111 21.73 12.27 -31.53
C LEU A 111 22.63 12.08 -32.77
N ASP A 112 22.90 10.83 -33.12
CA ASP A 112 23.77 10.45 -34.23
C ASP A 112 23.29 9.12 -34.86
N SER A 113 23.90 8.71 -35.98
CA SER A 113 23.63 7.41 -36.59
C SER A 113 24.50 6.30 -35.97
N PHE A 114 23.92 5.10 -35.83
CA PHE A 114 24.70 3.91 -35.52
C PHE A 114 25.06 3.18 -36.84
N PRO A 115 26.28 2.63 -36.99
CA PRO A 115 26.73 2.00 -38.24
C PRO A 115 26.06 0.67 -38.59
N TRP A 116 24.90 0.34 -38.00
CA TRP A 116 24.18 -0.91 -38.25
C TRP A 116 22.66 -0.68 -38.36
N GLY A 117 22.13 -0.93 -39.56
CA GLY A 117 20.71 -0.84 -39.86
C GLY A 117 20.14 0.57 -39.70
N THR A 118 18.95 0.66 -39.13
CA THR A 118 18.24 1.92 -38.83
C THR A 118 18.39 2.36 -37.38
N LEU A 119 19.30 1.72 -36.62
CA LEU A 119 19.53 2.08 -35.23
C LEU A 119 20.13 3.49 -35.14
N ARG A 120 19.57 4.28 -34.22
CA ARG A 120 20.15 5.57 -33.85
C ARG A 120 21.08 5.40 -32.66
N MET A 121 22.02 6.33 -32.55
CA MET A 121 22.96 6.42 -31.45
C MET A 121 22.77 7.75 -30.73
N ILE A 122 22.99 7.78 -29.41
CA ILE A 122 23.11 9.00 -28.63
C ILE A 122 24.53 9.03 -28.09
N ARG A 123 25.28 10.06 -28.45
CA ARG A 123 26.55 10.39 -27.81
C ARG A 123 26.26 11.05 -26.48
N VAL A 124 26.49 10.33 -25.39
CA VAL A 124 26.04 10.72 -24.05
C VAL A 124 26.94 11.82 -23.49
N LEU A 125 26.34 12.96 -23.15
CA LEU A 125 26.98 14.06 -22.43
C LEU A 125 26.83 13.88 -20.92
N GLY A 126 25.63 13.48 -20.50
CA GLY A 126 25.31 13.23 -19.09
C GLY A 126 24.27 12.13 -18.93
N MET A 127 24.40 11.35 -17.86
CA MET A 127 23.45 10.30 -17.50
C MET A 127 23.23 10.29 -16.00
N SER A 128 21.97 10.25 -15.58
CA SER A 128 21.60 10.25 -14.16
C SER A 128 20.54 9.20 -13.85
N ALA A 129 20.69 8.51 -12.72
CA ALA A 129 19.69 7.56 -12.23
C ALA A 129 18.39 8.29 -11.84
N VAL A 130 17.25 7.71 -12.21
CA VAL A 130 15.91 8.22 -11.94
C VAL A 130 15.11 7.15 -11.19
N ASP A 131 14.17 7.55 -10.34
CA ASP A 131 13.35 6.57 -9.61
C ASP A 131 12.38 5.86 -10.56
N TYR A 132 12.19 4.56 -10.36
CA TYR A 132 11.29 3.77 -11.21
C TYR A 132 9.83 4.27 -11.17
N SER A 133 9.40 4.95 -10.11
CA SER A 133 8.07 5.57 -10.08
C SER A 133 7.89 6.64 -11.15
N ASP A 134 8.94 7.36 -11.53
CA ASP A 134 8.88 8.41 -12.57
C ASP A 134 8.48 7.82 -13.93
N TYR A 135 8.85 6.56 -14.20
CA TYR A 135 8.41 5.84 -15.40
C TYR A 135 6.89 5.79 -15.56
N TRP A 136 6.17 5.65 -14.45
CA TRP A 136 4.71 5.64 -14.43
C TRP A 136 4.13 7.05 -14.38
N LYS A 137 4.79 7.97 -13.65
CA LYS A 137 4.32 9.35 -13.47
C LYS A 137 4.45 10.22 -14.73
N ASP A 138 5.36 9.89 -15.65
CA ASP A 138 5.45 10.53 -16.97
C ASP A 138 4.11 10.43 -17.75
N TYR A 139 3.24 9.48 -17.38
CA TYR A 139 1.91 9.24 -17.95
C TYR A 139 0.76 9.73 -17.06
N SER A 140 0.99 10.71 -16.18
CA SER A 140 -0.03 11.26 -15.28
C SER A 140 -1.28 11.79 -16.00
N TRP A 141 -1.16 12.25 -17.25
CA TRP A 141 -2.28 12.68 -18.08
C TRP A 141 -3.24 11.54 -18.48
N MET A 142 -2.83 10.28 -18.31
CA MET A 142 -3.65 9.07 -18.52
C MET A 142 -4.19 8.47 -17.21
N ALA A 143 -3.96 9.15 -16.08
CA ALA A 143 -4.44 8.69 -14.77
C ALA A 143 -5.97 8.61 -14.73
N LEU A 144 -6.47 7.65 -13.97
CA LEU A 144 -7.88 7.41 -13.73
C LEU A 144 -8.34 8.30 -12.56
N SER A 145 -9.52 8.88 -12.69
CA SER A 145 -10.23 9.47 -11.56
C SER A 145 -10.70 8.40 -10.57
N ARG A 146 -10.96 8.82 -9.34
CA ARG A 146 -11.50 7.94 -8.28
C ARG A 146 -12.67 7.09 -8.75
N ARG A 147 -13.68 7.71 -9.37
CA ARG A 147 -14.90 7.03 -9.82
C ARG A 147 -14.58 5.94 -10.84
N GLU A 148 -13.63 6.22 -11.74
CA GLU A 148 -13.20 5.25 -12.74
C GLU A 148 -12.46 4.07 -12.12
N VAL A 149 -11.67 4.30 -11.07
CA VAL A 149 -11.00 3.22 -10.32
C VAL A 149 -12.01 2.36 -9.58
N GLU A 150 -12.97 2.98 -8.90
CA GLU A 150 -14.04 2.28 -8.19
C GLU A 150 -14.87 1.43 -9.17
N GLU A 151 -15.35 2.02 -10.27
CA GLU A 151 -16.11 1.30 -11.30
C GLU A 151 -15.30 0.17 -11.97
N LEU A 152 -14.00 0.40 -12.21
CA LEU A 152 -13.11 -0.62 -12.78
C LEU A 152 -12.98 -1.84 -11.85
N ILE A 153 -12.91 -1.63 -10.54
CA ILE A 153 -12.82 -2.71 -9.54
C ILE A 153 -14.19 -3.38 -9.34
N GLU A 154 -15.26 -2.59 -9.18
CA GLU A 154 -16.62 -3.07 -8.96
C GLU A 154 -17.13 -3.93 -10.13
N SER A 155 -16.83 -3.54 -11.37
CA SER A 155 -17.22 -4.29 -12.58
C SER A 155 -16.40 -5.56 -12.81
N THR A 156 -15.23 -5.68 -12.16
CA THR A 156 -14.29 -6.80 -12.37
C THR A 156 -14.34 -7.82 -11.25
N ILE A 157 -14.51 -7.38 -10.01
CA ILE A 157 -14.43 -8.22 -8.83
C ILE A 157 -15.77 -8.16 -8.13
N TYR A 158 -16.59 -9.17 -8.34
CA TYR A 158 -17.86 -9.27 -7.65
C TYR A 158 -17.63 -9.79 -6.23
N ALA A 159 -17.87 -8.94 -5.23
CA ALA A 159 -17.71 -9.20 -3.80
C ALA A 159 -18.45 -8.12 -2.99
N GLY A 160 -18.52 -8.29 -1.66
CA GLY A 160 -19.06 -7.27 -0.77
C GLY A 160 -18.35 -5.91 -0.92
N ARG A 161 -19.08 -4.81 -0.75
CA ARG A 161 -18.55 -3.45 -0.95
C ARG A 161 -17.35 -3.14 -0.06
N ASN A 162 -17.39 -3.55 1.20
CA ASN A 162 -16.29 -3.36 2.16
C ASN A 162 -15.01 -4.07 1.70
N PHE A 163 -15.17 -5.27 1.14
CA PHE A 163 -14.08 -6.01 0.53
C PHE A 163 -13.48 -5.25 -0.68
N GLN A 164 -14.31 -4.81 -1.63
CA GLN A 164 -13.86 -4.11 -2.84
C GLN A 164 -13.12 -2.81 -2.48
N LEU A 165 -13.67 -2.03 -1.55
CA LEU A 165 -13.05 -0.82 -1.04
C LEU A 165 -11.73 -1.13 -0.32
N GLY A 166 -11.71 -2.13 0.57
CA GLY A 166 -10.50 -2.53 1.27
C GLY A 166 -9.37 -2.93 0.34
N LEU A 167 -9.68 -3.74 -0.68
CA LEU A 167 -8.73 -4.11 -1.74
C LEU A 167 -8.24 -2.86 -2.48
N THR A 168 -9.15 -1.97 -2.89
CA THR A 168 -8.81 -0.72 -3.58
C THR A 168 -7.82 0.11 -2.76
N TYR A 169 -8.10 0.36 -1.49
CA TYR A 169 -7.21 1.14 -0.62
C TYR A 169 -5.85 0.46 -0.43
N ALA A 170 -5.84 -0.87 -0.33
CA ALA A 170 -4.58 -1.60 -0.22
C ALA A 170 -3.72 -1.48 -1.49
N LEU A 171 -4.32 -1.41 -2.69
CA LEU A 171 -3.55 -1.22 -3.93
C LEU A 171 -2.76 0.09 -3.94
N TYR A 172 -3.28 1.16 -3.33
CA TYR A 172 -2.56 2.44 -3.21
C TYR A 172 -1.43 2.40 -2.16
N GLY A 173 -1.48 1.43 -1.24
CA GLY A 173 -0.59 1.37 -0.07
C GLY A 173 -0.83 2.52 0.90
N SER A 174 -0.29 2.40 2.12
CA SER A 174 -0.46 3.43 3.15
C SER A 174 0.69 4.44 3.15
N PRO A 175 0.46 5.73 3.43
CA PRO A 175 1.55 6.69 3.64
C PRO A 175 2.31 6.41 4.94
N ARG A 176 3.52 6.98 5.06
CA ARG A 176 4.29 6.91 6.32
C ARG A 176 3.63 7.79 7.38
N LEU A 177 3.65 7.33 8.64
CA LEU A 177 3.21 8.10 9.80
C LEU A 177 4.45 8.67 10.50
N LEU A 178 4.61 10.00 10.51
CA LEU A 178 5.85 10.66 10.97
C LEU A 178 6.21 10.32 12.41
N GLU A 179 5.22 10.34 13.30
CA GLU A 179 5.44 10.21 14.74
C GLU A 179 5.32 8.76 15.23
N SER A 180 5.13 7.80 14.32
CA SER A 180 5.00 6.39 14.69
C SER A 180 6.33 5.83 15.21
N PRO A 181 6.37 5.26 16.42
CA PRO A 181 7.57 4.59 16.93
C PRO A 181 7.91 3.32 16.12
N ARG A 182 6.95 2.76 15.37
CA ARG A 182 7.13 1.54 14.58
C ARG A 182 7.89 1.77 13.28
N SER A 183 8.01 3.02 12.82
CA SER A 183 8.74 3.40 11.60
C SER A 183 8.35 2.56 10.38
N TRP A 184 7.06 2.25 10.26
CA TRP A 184 6.52 1.44 9.17
C TRP A 184 6.69 2.11 7.80
N GLY A 185 6.98 1.28 6.79
CA GLY A 185 7.10 1.72 5.40
C GLY A 185 5.77 2.13 4.77
N GLU A 186 5.71 2.17 3.44
CA GLU A 186 4.52 2.61 2.69
C GLU A 186 3.70 1.48 2.04
N GLY A 187 3.94 0.25 2.50
CA GLY A 187 3.08 -0.88 2.20
C GLY A 187 1.79 -0.83 3.01
N SER A 188 0.82 -1.62 2.61
CA SER A 188 -0.41 -1.87 3.36
C SER A 188 -0.74 -3.34 3.33
N GLU A 189 -1.60 -3.81 4.22
CA GLU A 189 -2.00 -5.21 4.25
C GLU A 189 -3.52 -5.35 4.23
N PHE A 190 -3.96 -6.00 3.17
CA PHE A 190 -5.30 -6.53 3.01
C PHE A 190 -5.25 -8.01 3.36
N SER A 191 -5.79 -8.39 4.52
CA SER A 191 -5.79 -9.77 5.01
C SER A 191 -7.21 -10.26 5.16
N VAL A 192 -7.51 -11.44 4.61
CA VAL A 192 -8.80 -12.10 4.78
C VAL A 192 -8.56 -13.50 5.33
N LEU A 193 -9.15 -13.77 6.49
CA LEU A 193 -9.08 -15.06 7.19
C LEU A 193 -10.38 -15.84 7.09
N GLY A 194 -10.34 -17.13 7.40
CA GLY A 194 -11.49 -18.02 7.32
C GLY A 194 -12.27 -18.14 8.62
N TYR A 195 -13.59 -18.15 8.49
CA TYR A 195 -14.46 -18.75 9.48
C TYR A 195 -14.36 -20.29 9.43
N GLU A 196 -14.58 -20.95 10.56
CA GLU A 196 -14.40 -22.40 10.73
C GLU A 196 -15.17 -23.25 9.71
N GLY A 197 -14.46 -24.20 9.07
CA GLY A 197 -15.04 -25.19 8.15
C GLY A 197 -15.42 -24.63 6.77
N ARG A 198 -15.00 -23.39 6.44
CA ARG A 198 -15.42 -22.71 5.20
C ARG A 198 -14.28 -22.00 4.47
N GLU A 199 -13.10 -22.63 4.47
CA GLU A 199 -11.88 -22.16 3.81
C GLU A 199 -12.01 -22.07 2.27
N ALA A 200 -13.01 -22.72 1.67
CA ALA A 200 -13.22 -22.75 0.22
C ALA A 200 -13.50 -21.36 -0.41
N GLY A 201 -14.20 -20.46 0.29
CA GLY A 201 -14.45 -19.10 -0.21
C GLY A 201 -13.16 -18.27 -0.33
N ILE A 202 -12.17 -18.57 0.52
CA ILE A 202 -10.87 -17.92 0.50
C ILE A 202 -10.02 -18.41 -0.67
N LEU A 203 -10.26 -19.61 -1.19
CA LEU A 203 -9.60 -20.08 -2.41
C LEU A 203 -10.01 -19.26 -3.62
N SER A 204 -11.31 -18.95 -3.78
CA SER A 204 -11.78 -18.05 -4.84
C SER A 204 -11.15 -16.67 -4.73
N LEU A 205 -11.11 -16.14 -3.50
CA LEU A 205 -10.44 -14.88 -3.23
C LEU A 205 -8.93 -14.93 -3.55
N TRP A 206 -8.26 -16.04 -3.23
CA TRP A 206 -6.88 -16.24 -3.59
C TRP A 206 -6.66 -16.23 -5.10
N HIS A 207 -7.55 -16.83 -5.89
CA HIS A 207 -7.49 -16.74 -7.35
C HIS A 207 -7.63 -15.30 -7.86
N ILE A 208 -8.54 -14.50 -7.29
CA ILE A 208 -8.71 -13.08 -7.62
C ILE A 208 -7.44 -12.28 -7.32
N LEU A 209 -6.91 -12.40 -6.11
CA LEU A 209 -5.71 -11.66 -5.70
C LEU A 209 -4.45 -12.13 -6.44
N ARG A 210 -4.40 -13.40 -6.87
CA ARG A 210 -3.34 -13.92 -7.76
C ARG A 210 -3.46 -13.37 -9.17
N PHE A 211 -4.68 -13.24 -9.69
CA PHE A 211 -4.94 -12.61 -10.98
C PHE A 211 -4.45 -11.16 -10.98
N ILE A 212 -4.86 -10.34 -10.00
CA ILE A 212 -4.38 -8.95 -9.87
C ILE A 212 -2.85 -8.90 -9.78
N HIS A 213 -2.24 -9.73 -8.91
CA HIS A 213 -0.79 -9.79 -8.79
C HIS A 213 -0.10 -10.22 -10.09
N SER A 214 -0.75 -11.02 -10.94
CA SER A 214 -0.17 -11.47 -12.22
C SER A 214 -0.15 -10.37 -13.28
N LEU A 215 -1.01 -9.36 -13.16
CA LEU A 215 -1.04 -8.19 -14.06
C LEU A 215 0.03 -7.15 -13.73
N LEU A 216 0.64 -7.23 -12.55
CA LEU A 216 1.73 -6.34 -12.18
C LEU A 216 2.98 -6.61 -13.04
N PRO A 217 3.66 -5.56 -13.52
CA PRO A 217 5.00 -5.68 -14.07
C PRO A 217 5.92 -6.41 -13.09
N TRP A 218 6.89 -7.15 -13.63
CA TRP A 218 7.85 -7.92 -12.82
C TRP A 218 8.53 -7.08 -11.73
N GLU A 219 8.77 -5.80 -12.03
CA GLU A 219 9.36 -4.78 -11.18
C GLU A 219 8.57 -4.56 -9.89
N LEU A 220 7.24 -4.63 -9.96
CA LEU A 220 6.32 -4.38 -8.86
C LEU A 220 5.94 -5.66 -8.10
N GLN A 221 6.28 -6.84 -8.62
CA GLN A 221 6.02 -8.09 -7.94
C GLN A 221 7.10 -8.38 -6.90
N PHE A 222 6.72 -8.49 -5.63
CA PHE A 222 7.65 -8.84 -4.57
C PHE A 222 8.12 -10.30 -4.72
N ARG A 223 9.40 -10.46 -5.06
CA ARG A 223 10.04 -11.75 -5.31
C ARG A 223 11.42 -11.81 -4.65
N LYS A 224 11.91 -13.03 -4.38
CA LYS A 224 13.27 -13.25 -3.89
C LYS A 224 14.31 -12.99 -4.98
N GLU A 225 14.03 -13.44 -6.21
CA GLU A 225 14.89 -13.14 -7.36
C GLU A 225 14.72 -11.67 -7.81
N ARG A 226 15.79 -10.89 -7.77
CA ARG A 226 15.83 -9.49 -8.26
C ARG A 226 16.51 -9.32 -9.61
N ARG A 227 16.82 -10.43 -10.28
CA ARG A 227 17.42 -10.44 -11.62
C ARG A 227 16.65 -11.36 -12.53
N THR A 228 16.58 -11.00 -13.80
CA THR A 228 16.01 -11.81 -14.87
C THR A 228 17.01 -11.87 -16.02
N SER A 229 17.05 -13.00 -16.71
CA SER A 229 17.81 -13.14 -17.95
C SER A 229 16.83 -13.27 -19.11
N TYR A 230 17.19 -12.72 -20.26
CA TYR A 230 16.38 -12.72 -21.46
C TYR A 230 17.29 -12.75 -22.68
N VAL A 231 16.84 -13.41 -23.75
CA VAL A 231 17.51 -13.46 -25.05
C VAL A 231 16.67 -12.69 -26.04
N ASP A 232 17.25 -11.68 -26.67
CA ASP A 232 16.62 -10.91 -27.72
C ASP A 232 16.74 -11.64 -29.06
N PRO A 233 15.63 -12.10 -29.64
CA PRO A 233 15.68 -12.90 -30.87
C PRO A 233 16.08 -12.08 -32.10
N PHE A 234 15.92 -10.75 -32.07
CA PHE A 234 16.26 -9.89 -33.21
C PHE A 234 17.74 -9.51 -33.22
N LEU A 235 18.27 -9.16 -32.05
CA LEU A 235 19.68 -8.81 -31.88
C LEU A 235 20.59 -10.03 -31.69
N ASP A 236 20.02 -11.20 -31.41
CA ASP A 236 20.72 -12.44 -31.02
C ASP A 236 21.72 -12.22 -29.88
N ILE A 237 21.27 -11.47 -28.86
CA ILE A 237 22.06 -11.19 -27.66
C ILE A 237 21.26 -11.54 -26.41
N ASP A 238 21.96 -12.06 -25.42
CA ASP A 238 21.45 -12.25 -24.07
C ASP A 238 21.75 -11.03 -23.19
N PHE A 239 20.84 -10.75 -22.26
CA PHE A 239 21.08 -9.78 -21.20
C PHE A 239 20.57 -10.27 -19.86
N THR A 240 21.29 -9.84 -18.81
CA THR A 240 20.82 -9.92 -17.43
C THR A 240 20.35 -8.53 -17.02
N LEU A 241 19.09 -8.43 -16.59
CA LEU A 241 18.46 -7.20 -16.13
C LEU A 241 18.19 -7.32 -14.62
N PHE A 242 18.50 -6.26 -13.89
CA PHE A 242 18.18 -6.11 -12.47
C PHE A 242 16.88 -5.35 -12.34
N ASN A 243 16.10 -5.66 -11.31
CA ASN A 243 14.85 -4.96 -11.05
C ASN A 243 15.15 -3.48 -10.73
N PRO A 244 14.73 -2.52 -11.58
CA PRO A 244 14.95 -1.08 -11.36
C PRO A 244 14.20 -0.52 -10.16
N ASN A 245 13.19 -1.24 -9.66
CA ASN A 245 12.35 -0.77 -8.58
C ASN A 245 13.13 -0.69 -7.26
N GLY A 246 13.48 0.54 -6.90
CA GLY A 246 13.98 0.92 -5.58
C GLY A 246 12.93 1.59 -4.69
N SER A 247 11.72 1.87 -5.20
CA SER A 247 10.77 2.82 -4.62
C SER A 247 9.98 2.30 -3.41
N GLY A 248 10.38 1.17 -2.82
CA GLY A 248 9.67 0.55 -1.69
C GLY A 248 8.25 0.05 -2.02
N VAL A 249 7.77 0.26 -3.25
CA VAL A 249 6.45 -0.19 -3.71
C VAL A 249 6.58 -1.54 -4.36
N SER A 250 6.20 -2.60 -3.67
CA SER A 250 6.06 -3.92 -4.29
C SER A 250 4.91 -4.67 -3.65
N TYR A 251 4.28 -5.53 -4.43
CA TYR A 251 3.07 -6.23 -4.06
C TYR A 251 3.35 -7.71 -3.85
N TYR A 252 2.73 -8.29 -2.84
CA TYR A 252 2.89 -9.68 -2.49
C TYR A 252 1.54 -10.38 -2.35
N THR A 253 1.40 -11.47 -3.08
CA THR A 253 0.34 -12.47 -2.88
C THR A 253 1.00 -13.85 -2.73
N PRO A 254 0.62 -14.67 -1.73
CA PRO A 254 1.15 -16.01 -1.55
C PRO A 254 1.06 -16.85 -2.82
N ARG A 255 2.15 -17.54 -3.19
CA ARG A 255 2.17 -18.44 -4.38
C ARG A 255 1.24 -19.65 -4.23
N SER A 256 1.00 -20.08 -3.00
CA SER A 256 0.07 -21.14 -2.65
C SER A 256 -0.91 -20.60 -1.60
N PRO A 257 -2.20 -20.99 -1.65
CA PRO A 257 -3.16 -20.59 -0.65
C PRO A 257 -2.67 -21.00 0.75
N GLY A 258 -2.69 -20.07 1.70
CA GLY A 258 -2.44 -20.36 3.13
C GLY A 258 -1.00 -20.32 3.61
N LYS A 259 0.01 -20.12 2.74
CA LYS A 259 1.41 -20.06 3.17
C LYS A 259 2.10 -18.75 2.79
N VAL A 260 2.31 -17.90 3.79
CA VAL A 260 3.19 -16.74 3.68
C VAL A 260 4.64 -17.21 3.72
N SER A 261 5.46 -16.72 2.79
CA SER A 261 6.89 -17.02 2.76
C SER A 261 7.60 -16.37 3.95
N ASN A 262 8.50 -17.10 4.61
CA ASN A 262 9.38 -16.55 5.66
C ASN A 262 10.17 -15.33 5.17
N TYR A 263 10.56 -15.33 3.88
CA TYR A 263 11.23 -14.20 3.26
C TYR A 263 10.32 -12.96 3.21
N ALA A 264 9.03 -13.14 2.87
CA ALA A 264 8.06 -12.05 2.82
C ALA A 264 7.69 -11.53 4.22
N ARG A 265 7.63 -12.41 5.23
CA ARG A 265 7.17 -12.07 6.59
C ARG A 265 7.87 -10.83 7.17
N LYS A 266 9.20 -10.72 7.05
CA LYS A 266 9.94 -9.53 7.55
C LYS A 266 9.46 -8.22 6.91
N PHE A 267 9.17 -8.25 5.61
CA PHE A 267 8.73 -7.08 4.86
C PHE A 267 7.26 -6.73 5.14
N LEU A 268 6.42 -7.75 5.40
CA LEU A 268 5.04 -7.57 5.88
C LEU A 268 5.01 -6.87 7.23
N LEU A 269 5.78 -7.38 8.21
CA LEU A 269 5.78 -6.84 9.58
C LEU A 269 6.35 -5.40 9.67
N SER A 270 7.22 -5.02 8.73
CA SER A 270 7.77 -3.66 8.61
C SER A 270 6.96 -2.76 7.68
N LYS A 271 5.87 -3.26 7.08
CA LYS A 271 5.06 -2.55 6.08
C LYS A 271 5.89 -2.01 4.92
N SER A 272 6.89 -2.76 4.49
CA SER A 272 7.75 -2.41 3.36
C SER A 272 7.19 -2.88 2.01
N ILE A 273 6.08 -3.61 2.02
CA ILE A 273 5.41 -4.15 0.82
C ILE A 273 3.90 -4.09 1.00
N THR A 274 3.17 -3.95 -0.10
CA THR A 274 1.72 -4.10 -0.14
C THR A 274 1.36 -5.59 -0.20
N ALA A 275 0.58 -6.06 0.76
CA ALA A 275 0.26 -7.45 0.95
C ALA A 275 -1.22 -7.71 0.67
N LEU A 276 -1.48 -8.66 -0.21
CA LEU A 276 -2.81 -9.16 -0.54
C LEU A 276 -2.86 -10.61 -0.04
N LEU A 277 -3.36 -10.81 1.18
CA LEU A 277 -3.23 -12.05 1.95
C LEU A 277 -4.59 -12.73 2.18
N PRO A 278 -5.03 -13.58 1.24
CA PRO A 278 -6.12 -14.51 1.47
C PRO A 278 -5.56 -15.75 2.15
N LEU A 279 -5.76 -15.87 3.46
CA LEU A 279 -5.20 -16.94 4.26
C LEU A 279 -6.32 -17.92 4.66
N PRO A 280 -6.48 -19.07 3.94
CA PRO A 280 -7.46 -20.11 4.26
C PRO A 280 -7.05 -20.87 5.53
N ARG A 281 -7.10 -20.16 6.65
CA ARG A 281 -6.87 -20.66 7.99
C ARG A 281 -7.87 -19.98 8.91
N LYS A 282 -8.23 -20.69 9.99
CA LYS A 282 -9.15 -20.19 10.99
C LYS A 282 -8.65 -18.87 11.59
N ALA A 283 -9.53 -17.87 11.62
CA ALA A 283 -9.28 -16.60 12.28
C ALA A 283 -9.05 -16.80 13.79
N ARG A 284 -8.04 -16.13 14.35
CA ARG A 284 -7.69 -16.18 15.78
C ARG A 284 -7.40 -14.78 16.29
N PRO A 285 -7.93 -14.36 17.46
CA PRO A 285 -7.71 -13.01 17.99
C PRO A 285 -6.24 -12.61 18.17
N ARG A 286 -5.34 -13.58 18.37
CA ARG A 286 -3.88 -13.38 18.52
C ARG A 286 -3.08 -13.63 17.23
N ASP A 287 -3.72 -13.53 16.09
CA ASP A 287 -3.02 -13.67 14.84
C ASP A 287 -2.12 -12.46 14.55
N GLU A 288 -0.80 -12.67 14.50
CA GLU A 288 0.16 -11.57 14.34
C GLU A 288 -0.02 -10.80 13.02
N LEU A 289 -0.35 -11.49 11.92
CA LEU A 289 -0.52 -10.84 10.62
C LEU A 289 -1.83 -10.03 10.63
N ALA A 290 -2.93 -10.63 11.10
CA ALA A 290 -4.20 -9.92 11.20
C ALA A 290 -4.10 -8.70 12.12
N GLY A 291 -3.47 -8.82 13.30
CA GLY A 291 -3.31 -7.69 14.22
C GLY A 291 -2.38 -6.59 13.71
N LYS A 292 -1.61 -6.86 12.65
CA LYS A 292 -0.83 -5.85 11.95
C LYS A 292 -1.50 -5.39 10.66
N ALA A 293 -2.61 -5.98 10.20
CA ALA A 293 -3.20 -5.61 8.93
C ALA A 293 -4.07 -4.35 9.03
N GLU A 294 -3.92 -3.43 8.07
CA GLU A 294 -4.82 -2.28 7.96
C GLU A 294 -6.27 -2.75 7.79
N ILE A 295 -6.49 -3.84 7.05
CA ILE A 295 -7.80 -4.42 6.77
C ILE A 295 -7.75 -5.93 7.07
N PRO A 296 -7.99 -6.38 8.32
CA PRO A 296 -8.06 -7.78 8.72
C PRO A 296 -9.50 -8.32 8.71
N PHE A 297 -10.09 -8.51 7.53
CA PHE A 297 -11.44 -9.07 7.44
C PHE A 297 -11.48 -10.58 7.73
N VAL A 298 -12.66 -11.06 8.08
CA VAL A 298 -12.97 -12.47 8.20
C VAL A 298 -14.06 -12.79 7.19
N PHE A 299 -13.81 -13.77 6.32
CA PHE A 299 -14.84 -14.17 5.36
C PHE A 299 -15.93 -14.98 6.07
N ILE A 300 -17.15 -14.40 6.17
CA ILE A 300 -18.33 -14.99 6.81
C ILE A 300 -19.37 -15.32 5.72
N PRO A 301 -19.46 -16.59 5.24
CA PRO A 301 -20.23 -16.91 4.04
C PRO A 301 -21.76 -16.81 4.16
N SER A 302 -22.30 -16.67 5.38
CA SER A 302 -23.73 -16.42 5.58
C SER A 302 -24.12 -14.97 5.31
N GLU A 303 -23.14 -14.07 5.34
CA GLU A 303 -23.30 -12.63 5.16
C GLU A 303 -22.74 -12.19 3.81
N ASP A 304 -21.75 -12.92 3.27
CA ASP A 304 -21.09 -12.60 2.01
C ASP A 304 -21.36 -13.59 0.88
N GLU A 305 -21.60 -13.04 -0.32
CA GLU A 305 -21.55 -13.80 -1.56
C GLU A 305 -20.11 -14.23 -1.89
N ARG A 306 -19.95 -15.41 -2.50
CA ARG A 306 -18.62 -15.93 -2.86
C ARG A 306 -17.96 -15.00 -3.88
N PRO A 307 -16.74 -14.49 -3.62
CA PRO A 307 -16.06 -13.61 -4.56
C PRO A 307 -15.77 -14.31 -5.89
N TYR A 308 -16.00 -13.64 -7.02
CA TYR A 308 -15.62 -14.13 -8.35
C TYR A 308 -15.17 -12.99 -9.28
N LEU A 309 -14.49 -13.36 -10.38
CA LEU A 309 -14.08 -12.41 -11.43
C LEU A 309 -15.16 -12.32 -12.50
N GLU A 310 -15.55 -11.09 -12.82
CA GLU A 310 -16.44 -10.75 -13.93
C GLU A 310 -15.71 -9.85 -14.93
N LYS A 311 -16.08 -9.89 -16.23
CA LYS A 311 -15.63 -8.95 -17.29
C LYS A 311 -14.20 -8.37 -17.15
N ASN A 312 -13.17 -9.22 -17.15
CA ASN A 312 -11.80 -8.82 -16.81
C ASN A 312 -10.99 -8.15 -17.95
N SER A 313 -11.52 -8.07 -19.17
CA SER A 313 -10.78 -7.53 -20.34
C SER A 313 -10.47 -6.04 -20.19
N GLU A 314 -11.42 -5.25 -19.70
CA GLU A 314 -11.22 -3.83 -19.45
C GLU A 314 -10.24 -3.58 -18.30
N PHE A 315 -10.35 -4.36 -17.22
CA PHE A 315 -9.39 -4.31 -16.11
C PHE A 315 -7.97 -4.52 -16.58
N MET A 316 -7.72 -5.58 -17.37
CA MET A 316 -6.38 -5.85 -17.90
C MET A 316 -5.88 -4.71 -18.80
N ARG A 317 -6.76 -4.16 -19.63
CA ARG A 317 -6.43 -3.07 -20.56
C ARG A 317 -6.07 -1.76 -19.84
N LEU A 318 -6.78 -1.43 -18.75
CA LEU A 318 -6.58 -0.18 -17.99
C LEU A 318 -5.69 -0.36 -16.76
N PHE A 319 -5.21 -1.57 -16.47
CA PHE A 319 -4.32 -1.82 -15.34
C PHE A 319 -3.06 -0.93 -15.35
N PRO A 320 -2.39 -0.69 -16.50
CA PRO A 320 -1.27 0.26 -16.53
C PRO A 320 -1.66 1.71 -16.20
N ASN A 321 -2.86 2.16 -16.61
CA ASN A 321 -3.39 3.47 -16.21
C ASN A 321 -3.61 3.53 -14.69
N LEU A 322 -4.12 2.45 -14.09
CA LEU A 322 -4.25 2.34 -12.64
C LEU A 322 -2.88 2.43 -11.94
N LEU A 323 -1.84 1.81 -12.48
CA LEU A 323 -0.48 1.93 -11.92
C LEU A 323 0.05 3.37 -12.00
N ALA A 324 -0.12 4.06 -13.12
CA ALA A 324 0.22 5.48 -13.26
C ALA A 324 -0.51 6.34 -12.21
N THR A 325 -1.80 6.08 -12.03
CA THR A 325 -2.65 6.73 -11.02
C THR A 325 -2.12 6.50 -9.61
N ILE A 326 -1.81 5.25 -9.26
CA ILE A 326 -1.29 4.89 -7.93
C ILE A 326 0.03 5.62 -7.66
N PHE A 327 0.98 5.60 -8.59
CA PHE A 327 2.28 6.26 -8.37
C PHE A 327 2.16 7.78 -8.23
N MET A 328 1.29 8.41 -9.02
CA MET A 328 0.99 9.84 -8.91
C MET A 328 0.41 10.18 -7.52
N GLU A 329 -0.61 9.44 -7.07
CA GLU A 329 -1.29 9.77 -5.82
C GLU A 329 -0.48 9.41 -4.57
N ARG A 330 0.42 8.43 -4.68
CA ARG A 330 1.38 8.12 -3.62
C ARG A 330 2.36 9.25 -3.36
N GLU A 331 2.81 9.95 -4.40
CA GLU A 331 3.66 11.13 -4.27
C GLU A 331 2.87 12.29 -3.65
N ARG A 332 1.63 12.49 -4.08
CA ARG A 332 0.74 13.54 -3.58
C ARG A 332 0.41 13.39 -2.09
N VAL A 333 0.16 12.16 -1.64
CA VAL A 333 -0.11 11.81 -0.24
C VAL A 333 0.96 10.83 0.23
N GLY A 334 2.20 11.32 0.40
CA GLY A 334 3.34 10.51 0.82
C GLY A 334 3.40 10.24 2.33
N VAL A 335 2.93 11.20 3.13
CA VAL A 335 3.12 11.23 4.58
C VAL A 335 1.85 11.73 5.27
N VAL A 336 1.57 11.19 6.45
CA VAL A 336 0.52 11.67 7.37
C VAL A 336 1.11 11.95 8.74
N SER A 337 0.53 12.91 9.45
CA SER A 337 0.97 13.35 10.76
C SER A 337 -0.18 13.33 11.75
N ALA A 338 0.03 12.68 12.90
CA ALA A 338 -0.96 12.60 13.96
C ALA A 338 -1.11 13.92 14.72
N SER A 339 -0.08 14.77 14.66
CA SER A 339 -0.04 16.07 15.34
C SER A 339 -0.89 17.14 14.65
N ASP A 340 -1.20 16.95 13.37
CA ASP A 340 -1.95 17.92 12.56
C ASP A 340 -3.40 18.06 13.03
N SER A 341 -4.06 19.16 12.67
CA SER A 341 -5.48 19.37 13.02
C SER A 341 -6.42 18.23 12.57
N LEU A 342 -6.08 17.55 11.47
CA LEU A 342 -6.81 16.38 10.99
C LEU A 342 -6.45 15.13 11.81
N GLY A 343 -5.17 14.92 12.11
CA GLY A 343 -4.69 13.81 12.94
C GLY A 343 -5.29 13.86 14.36
N GLN A 344 -5.31 15.03 14.98
CA GLN A 344 -5.95 15.25 16.28
C GLN A 344 -7.47 15.01 16.24
N ARG A 345 -8.12 15.41 15.14
CA ARG A 345 -9.55 15.12 14.95
C ARG A 345 -9.81 13.62 14.80
N PHE A 346 -8.99 12.94 14.01
CA PHE A 346 -9.05 11.49 13.82
C PHE A 346 -8.85 10.77 15.16
N ARG A 347 -7.85 11.18 15.96
CA ARG A 347 -7.58 10.65 17.30
C ARG A 347 -8.80 10.72 18.20
N ARG A 348 -9.43 11.89 18.35
CA ARG A 348 -10.64 12.04 19.18
C ARG A 348 -11.78 11.14 18.71
N LYS A 349 -11.99 11.06 17.41
CA LYS A 349 -13.01 10.21 16.81
C LYS A 349 -12.76 8.72 17.03
N PHE A 350 -11.50 8.29 16.91
CA PHE A 350 -11.10 6.93 17.23
C PHE A 350 -11.28 6.60 18.73
N GLU A 351 -10.94 7.53 19.63
CA GLU A 351 -11.16 7.36 21.07
C GLU A 351 -12.65 7.25 21.42
N ASP A 352 -13.49 8.13 20.85
CA ASP A 352 -14.95 8.06 21.04
C ASP A 352 -15.48 6.70 20.52
N TRP A 353 -14.99 6.24 19.36
CA TRP A 353 -15.35 4.94 18.79
C TRP A 353 -14.97 3.75 19.69
N ILE A 354 -13.79 3.76 20.33
CA ILE A 354 -13.41 2.72 21.31
C ILE A 354 -14.39 2.68 22.49
N ILE A 355 -14.77 3.85 23.02
CA ILE A 355 -15.72 3.95 24.13
C ILE A 355 -17.09 3.38 23.72
N ASP A 356 -17.58 3.77 22.54
CA ASP A 356 -18.86 3.30 22.02
C ASP A 356 -18.87 1.78 21.84
N LYS A 357 -17.81 1.20 21.24
CA LYS A 357 -17.72 -0.25 21.02
C LYS A 357 -17.56 -1.06 22.29
N ARG A 358 -16.89 -0.52 23.31
CA ARG A 358 -16.90 -1.16 24.64
C ARG A 358 -18.27 -1.11 25.30
N ASN A 359 -19.02 -0.04 25.15
CA ASN A 359 -20.37 0.05 25.69
C ASN A 359 -21.32 -0.93 24.96
N GLU A 360 -21.11 -1.13 23.65
CA GLU A 360 -21.91 -2.04 22.82
C GLU A 360 -21.63 -3.52 23.11
N TYR A 361 -20.35 -3.93 23.13
CA TYR A 361 -19.97 -5.35 23.20
C TYR A 361 -19.38 -5.81 24.54
N GLY A 362 -19.07 -4.87 25.45
CA GLY A 362 -18.51 -5.16 26.77
C GLY A 362 -17.21 -5.97 26.71
N TRP A 363 -17.11 -6.97 27.58
CA TRP A 363 -15.92 -7.82 27.74
C TRP A 363 -15.48 -8.54 26.44
N ARG A 364 -16.39 -8.75 25.47
CA ARG A 364 -16.05 -9.38 24.19
C ARG A 364 -15.13 -8.50 23.36
N PHE A 365 -15.32 -7.18 23.41
CA PHE A 365 -14.43 -6.22 22.77
C PHE A 365 -13.08 -6.19 23.45
N ASP A 366 -13.10 -6.15 24.78
CA ASP A 366 -11.90 -6.08 25.61
C ASP A 366 -10.92 -7.23 25.31
N VAL A 367 -11.43 -8.43 25.12
CA VAL A 367 -10.67 -9.62 24.70
C VAL A 367 -9.91 -9.44 23.38
N LEU A 368 -10.45 -8.66 22.44
CA LEU A 368 -9.79 -8.38 21.16
C LEU A 368 -8.72 -7.28 21.29
N THR A 369 -8.86 -6.41 22.29
CA THR A 369 -7.98 -5.25 22.52
C THR A 369 -6.77 -5.53 23.42
N VAL A 370 -6.62 -6.77 23.89
CA VAL A 370 -5.43 -7.19 24.66
C VAL A 370 -4.14 -6.89 23.89
N PRO A 371 -3.02 -6.57 24.57
CA PRO A 371 -1.76 -6.29 23.90
C PRO A 371 -1.37 -7.38 22.89
N GLY A 372 -1.12 -6.97 21.64
CA GLY A 372 -0.80 -7.88 20.53
C GLY A 372 -1.98 -8.67 19.95
N GLY A 373 -3.20 -8.42 20.43
CA GLY A 373 -4.43 -8.88 19.81
C GLY A 373 -4.75 -8.13 18.51
N VAL A 374 -5.74 -8.62 17.77
CA VAL A 374 -6.12 -8.07 16.46
C VAL A 374 -6.65 -6.63 16.53
N LEU A 375 -7.21 -6.24 17.67
CA LEU A 375 -7.69 -4.87 17.94
C LEU A 375 -6.88 -4.19 19.07
N ASP A 376 -5.62 -4.58 19.27
CA ASP A 376 -4.70 -3.84 20.15
C ASP A 376 -4.80 -2.33 19.86
N VAL A 377 -5.22 -1.54 20.85
CA VAL A 377 -5.71 -0.16 20.63
C VAL A 377 -4.67 0.71 19.92
N GLY A 378 -3.41 0.67 20.36
CA GLY A 378 -2.35 1.49 19.79
C GLY A 378 -1.94 1.03 18.38
N THR A 379 -1.88 -0.28 18.14
CA THR A 379 -1.63 -0.83 16.79
C THR A 379 -2.79 -0.49 15.86
N ARG A 380 -4.03 -0.70 16.31
CA ARG A 380 -5.24 -0.45 15.53
C ARG A 380 -5.42 1.02 15.19
N TYR A 381 -5.14 1.93 16.13
CA TYR A 381 -5.13 3.38 15.88
C TYR A 381 -4.20 3.75 14.73
N GLU A 382 -2.93 3.32 14.79
CA GLU A 382 -1.96 3.59 13.72
C GLU A 382 -2.39 2.99 12.38
N LEU A 383 -2.89 1.76 12.38
CA LEU A 383 -3.36 1.08 11.17
C LEU A 383 -4.59 1.75 10.56
N SER A 384 -5.55 2.20 11.38
CA SER A 384 -6.73 2.93 10.90
C SER A 384 -6.37 4.34 10.42
N PHE A 385 -5.36 4.99 11.03
CA PHE A 385 -4.85 6.27 10.53
C PHE A 385 -4.07 6.11 9.20
N ARG A 386 -3.34 5.00 9.05
CA ARG A 386 -2.74 4.60 7.77
C ARG A 386 -3.79 4.32 6.71
N LEU A 387 -4.88 3.64 7.06
CA LEU A 387 -6.02 3.41 6.18
C LEU A 387 -6.67 4.73 5.72
N LEU A 388 -6.81 5.72 6.61
CA LEU A 388 -7.24 7.08 6.26
C LEU A 388 -6.34 7.68 5.15
N GLY A 389 -5.02 7.48 5.28
CA GLY A 389 -4.04 7.90 4.28
C GLY A 389 -4.20 7.18 2.94
N SER A 390 -4.44 5.86 2.95
CA SER A 390 -4.71 5.08 1.73
C SER A 390 -5.99 5.53 1.02
N MET A 391 -7.05 5.83 1.78
CA MET A 391 -8.26 6.46 1.24
C MET A 391 -7.95 7.84 0.65
N GLY A 392 -7.12 8.63 1.34
CA GLY A 392 -6.67 9.93 0.87
C GLY A 392 -5.88 9.87 -0.43
N ARG A 393 -5.10 8.81 -0.66
CA ARG A 393 -4.42 8.55 -1.95
C ARG A 393 -5.45 8.31 -3.06
N LEU A 394 -6.45 7.45 -2.85
CA LEU A 394 -7.50 7.25 -3.86
C LEU A 394 -8.25 8.55 -4.19
N GLU A 395 -8.47 9.42 -3.20
CA GLU A 395 -9.19 10.69 -3.34
C GLU A 395 -8.31 11.86 -3.78
N GLY A 396 -7.00 11.65 -3.85
CA GLY A 396 -5.95 12.65 -4.04
C GLY A 396 -5.81 13.72 -2.96
N ALA A 397 -6.53 13.60 -1.85
CA ALA A 397 -6.36 14.44 -0.67
C ALA A 397 -7.04 13.81 0.56
N ILE A 398 -6.46 14.01 1.74
CA ILE A 398 -7.08 13.57 3.00
C ILE A 398 -8.11 14.60 3.46
N ARG A 399 -9.37 14.17 3.59
CA ARG A 399 -10.50 15.02 3.97
C ARG A 399 -11.17 14.52 5.25
N LYS A 400 -11.85 15.43 5.96
CA LYS A 400 -12.60 15.11 7.19
C LYS A 400 -13.68 14.04 6.97
N SER A 401 -14.30 14.00 5.79
CA SER A 401 -15.31 12.99 5.44
C SER A 401 -14.75 11.57 5.45
N LEU A 402 -13.46 11.38 5.16
CA LEU A 402 -12.82 10.07 5.15
C LEU A 402 -12.69 9.45 6.54
N ILE A 403 -12.69 10.26 7.60
CA ILE A 403 -12.67 9.76 8.98
C ILE A 403 -13.88 8.85 9.24
N ARG A 404 -15.07 9.26 8.77
CA ARG A 404 -16.29 8.46 8.88
C ARG A 404 -16.21 7.16 8.06
N ASN A 405 -15.56 7.21 6.89
CA ASN A 405 -15.38 6.00 6.08
C ASN A 405 -14.44 5.00 6.77
N VAL A 406 -13.41 5.49 7.48
CA VAL A 406 -12.53 4.64 8.30
C VAL A 406 -13.30 4.04 9.48
N GLU A 407 -14.14 4.83 10.17
CA GLU A 407 -15.02 4.32 11.24
C GLU A 407 -15.91 3.18 10.72
N ASN A 408 -16.57 3.35 9.57
CA ASN A 408 -17.42 2.31 8.98
C ASN A 408 -16.65 1.00 8.67
N ILE A 409 -15.40 1.09 8.19
CA ILE A 409 -14.58 -0.11 7.94
C ILE A 409 -14.13 -0.74 9.26
N ASN A 410 -13.77 0.07 10.25
CA ASN A 410 -13.44 -0.43 11.58
C ASN A 410 -14.64 -1.14 12.23
N ASP A 411 -15.86 -0.63 12.03
CA ASP A 411 -17.10 -1.26 12.50
C ASP A 411 -17.27 -2.64 11.88
N GLU A 412 -17.07 -2.75 10.55
CA GLU A 412 -17.12 -4.03 9.86
C GLU A 412 -16.07 -5.02 10.41
N ILE A 413 -14.83 -4.56 10.58
CA ILE A 413 -13.78 -5.38 11.18
C ILE A 413 -14.22 -5.85 12.57
N VAL A 414 -14.73 -4.97 13.42
CA VAL A 414 -15.19 -5.37 14.76
C VAL A 414 -16.30 -6.41 14.66
N ASN A 415 -17.29 -6.22 13.79
CA ASN A 415 -18.39 -7.16 13.60
C ASN A 415 -17.90 -8.56 13.21
N ASP A 416 -17.01 -8.64 12.21
CA ASP A 416 -16.35 -9.87 11.77
C ASP A 416 -15.72 -10.62 12.94
N TRP A 417 -14.92 -9.90 13.73
CA TRP A 417 -14.19 -10.47 14.86
C TRP A 417 -15.07 -10.78 16.07
N MET A 418 -16.19 -10.07 16.25
CA MET A 418 -17.20 -10.41 17.26
C MET A 418 -17.89 -11.73 16.96
N THR A 419 -18.16 -12.02 15.68
CA THR A 419 -18.67 -13.32 15.25
C THR A 419 -17.67 -14.43 15.59
N ILE A 420 -16.37 -14.19 15.38
CA ILE A 420 -15.31 -15.13 15.79
C ILE A 420 -15.31 -15.37 17.30
N VAL A 421 -15.27 -14.31 18.11
CA VAL A 421 -15.26 -14.42 19.58
C VAL A 421 -16.50 -15.14 20.09
N SER A 422 -17.66 -14.89 19.50
CA SER A 422 -18.92 -15.52 19.89
C SER A 422 -18.97 -17.02 19.57
N SER A 423 -18.24 -17.47 18.55
CA SER A 423 -18.14 -18.88 18.16
C SER A 423 -16.99 -19.65 18.82
N MET A 424 -16.14 -18.98 19.61
CA MET A 424 -14.95 -19.61 20.19
C MET A 424 -15.29 -20.56 21.35
N PRO A 425 -14.48 -21.62 21.56
CA PRO A 425 -14.61 -22.46 22.74
C PRO A 425 -14.40 -21.66 24.04
N GLN A 426 -15.22 -21.93 25.06
CA GLN A 426 -15.15 -21.24 26.36
C GLN A 426 -13.74 -21.30 26.99
N SER A 427 -13.03 -22.42 26.83
CA SER A 427 -11.67 -22.59 27.37
C SER A 427 -10.62 -21.68 26.74
N GLU A 428 -10.80 -21.25 25.49
CA GLU A 428 -9.93 -20.27 24.84
C GLU A 428 -10.31 -18.85 25.25
N LEU A 429 -11.61 -18.60 25.38
CA LEU A 429 -12.17 -17.34 25.84
C LEU A 429 -11.73 -17.00 27.27
N ASP A 430 -11.78 -17.97 28.19
CA ASP A 430 -11.36 -17.81 29.59
C ASP A 430 -9.88 -17.44 29.70
N LYS A 431 -9.02 -17.96 28.81
CA LYS A 431 -7.60 -17.59 28.77
C LYS A 431 -7.42 -16.13 28.40
N LEU A 432 -8.11 -15.67 27.36
CA LEU A 432 -8.02 -14.27 26.91
C LEU A 432 -8.62 -13.31 27.94
N ILE A 433 -9.72 -13.70 28.58
CA ILE A 433 -10.33 -12.94 29.69
C ILE A 433 -9.34 -12.84 30.85
N LYS A 434 -8.71 -13.95 31.26
CA LYS A 434 -7.73 -13.94 32.36
C LYS A 434 -6.57 -13.01 32.05
N GLU A 435 -6.03 -13.09 30.84
CA GLU A 435 -4.95 -12.21 30.40
C GLU A 435 -5.39 -10.75 30.40
N TYR A 436 -6.60 -10.43 29.96
CA TYR A 436 -7.14 -9.06 30.05
C TYR A 436 -7.19 -8.57 31.51
N HIS A 437 -7.65 -9.41 32.44
CA HIS A 437 -7.76 -9.07 33.86
C HIS A 437 -6.40 -8.92 34.56
N GLU A 438 -5.32 -9.51 34.04
CA GLU A 438 -3.95 -9.27 34.56
C GLU A 438 -3.53 -7.79 34.42
N TYR A 439 -4.17 -7.03 33.53
CA TYR A 439 -3.85 -5.62 33.29
C TYR A 439 -4.79 -4.64 34.01
N ILE A 440 -5.71 -5.12 34.87
CA ILE A 440 -6.79 -4.29 35.43
C ILE A 440 -6.88 -4.45 36.96
N PRO A 441 -6.92 -3.35 37.73
CA PRO A 441 -7.16 -3.35 39.16
C PRO A 441 -8.46 -4.06 39.57
N SER A 442 -8.50 -4.59 40.80
CA SER A 442 -9.72 -5.22 41.35
C SER A 442 -10.83 -4.21 41.67
N ASP A 443 -10.50 -2.93 41.92
CA ASP A 443 -11.50 -1.87 42.08
C ASP A 443 -12.06 -1.46 40.71
N ARG A 444 -13.38 -1.63 40.52
CA ARG A 444 -14.10 -1.29 39.29
C ARG A 444 -13.92 0.17 38.85
N ARG A 445 -13.81 1.11 39.79
CA ARG A 445 -13.70 2.54 39.46
C ARG A 445 -12.28 2.92 39.02
N ALA A 446 -11.27 2.41 39.72
CA ALA A 446 -9.87 2.56 39.34
C ALA A 446 -9.56 1.82 38.02
N ALA A 447 -10.13 0.62 37.85
CA ALA A 447 -10.07 -0.16 36.63
C ALA A 447 -10.54 0.62 35.41
N ARG A 448 -11.75 1.20 35.49
CA ARG A 448 -12.31 1.99 34.39
C ARG A 448 -11.49 3.25 34.09
N ALA A 449 -10.94 3.89 35.12
CA ALA A 449 -10.09 5.07 34.92
C ALA A 449 -8.74 4.71 34.27
N LEU A 450 -8.12 3.59 34.67
CA LEU A 450 -6.89 3.09 34.08
C LEU A 450 -7.10 2.64 32.63
N GLU A 451 -8.25 2.04 32.33
CA GLU A 451 -8.65 1.67 30.97
C GLU A 451 -8.71 2.89 30.05
N VAL A 452 -9.41 3.96 30.49
CA VAL A 452 -9.46 5.24 29.77
C VAL A 452 -8.06 5.82 29.58
N PHE A 453 -7.22 5.78 30.61
CA PHE A 453 -5.83 6.26 30.50
C PHE A 453 -5.04 5.47 29.44
N ARG A 454 -5.16 4.14 29.45
CA ARG A 454 -4.44 3.26 28.54
C ARG A 454 -4.79 3.53 27.09
N ASP A 455 -6.06 3.84 26.79
CA ASP A 455 -6.46 4.17 25.42
C ASP A 455 -5.84 5.47 24.94
N ILE A 456 -5.93 6.53 25.75
CA ILE A 456 -5.36 7.84 25.41
C ILE A 456 -3.84 7.72 25.25
N ALA A 457 -3.19 6.98 26.15
CA ALA A 457 -1.76 6.70 26.07
C ALA A 457 -1.43 5.94 24.78
N SER A 458 -2.26 4.97 24.39
CA SER A 458 -2.08 4.17 23.18
C SER A 458 -2.26 4.97 21.89
N THR A 459 -3.10 6.02 21.89
CA THR A 459 -3.32 6.90 20.72
C THR A 459 -2.36 8.10 20.66
N SER A 460 -1.61 8.38 21.73
CA SER A 460 -0.67 9.52 21.81
C SER A 460 0.65 9.35 21.03
N LEU A 461 0.92 8.15 20.49
CA LEU A 461 2.16 7.68 19.82
C LEU A 461 3.46 7.76 20.65
N THR A 462 3.60 8.77 21.52
CA THR A 462 4.71 8.97 22.46
C THR A 462 4.50 8.26 23.80
N GLY A 463 3.25 7.89 24.11
CA GLY A 463 2.82 7.35 25.40
C GLY A 463 2.62 8.41 26.48
N ASP A 464 2.87 9.69 26.19
CA ASP A 464 2.61 10.81 27.09
C ASP A 464 1.13 11.19 27.04
N VAL A 465 0.51 11.31 28.21
CA VAL A 465 -0.86 11.83 28.33
C VAL A 465 -0.84 13.10 29.17
N GLY A 466 -1.47 14.18 28.68
CA GLY A 466 -1.61 15.40 29.48
C GLY A 466 -2.52 15.17 30.67
N ARG A 467 -2.22 15.76 31.84
CA ARG A 467 -3.09 15.63 33.03
C ARG A 467 -4.50 16.18 32.76
N ASP A 468 -4.60 17.34 32.10
CA ASP A 468 -5.89 17.93 31.71
C ASP A 468 -6.62 17.10 30.66
N GLU A 469 -5.88 16.54 29.68
CA GLU A 469 -6.42 15.63 28.67
C GLU A 469 -7.04 14.38 29.31
N PHE A 470 -6.36 13.79 30.30
CA PHE A 470 -6.89 12.66 31.05
C PHE A 470 -8.12 13.05 31.87
N ARG A 471 -8.09 14.21 32.53
CA ARG A 471 -9.23 14.72 33.30
C ARG A 471 -10.47 14.87 32.41
N ASP A 472 -10.33 15.48 31.25
CA ASP A 472 -11.43 15.68 30.31
C ASP A 472 -11.96 14.36 29.74
N ALA A 473 -11.08 13.39 29.49
CA ALA A 473 -11.49 12.05 29.07
C ALA A 473 -12.25 11.28 30.16
N LEU A 474 -11.85 11.40 31.44
CA LEU A 474 -12.60 10.81 32.55
C LEU A 474 -14.00 11.44 32.68
N VAL A 475 -14.11 12.76 32.52
CA VAL A 475 -15.43 13.43 32.51
C VAL A 475 -16.30 12.90 31.37
N ARG A 476 -15.74 12.77 30.16
CA ARG A 476 -16.46 12.17 29.01
C ARG A 476 -16.88 10.72 29.26
N ALA A 477 -16.07 9.96 29.99
CA ALA A 477 -16.37 8.58 30.39
C ALA A 477 -17.39 8.47 31.55
N GLY A 478 -17.96 9.58 32.02
CA GLY A 478 -19.03 9.61 33.04
C GLY A 478 -18.57 9.84 34.48
N PHE A 479 -17.31 10.20 34.71
CA PHE A 479 -16.83 10.53 36.06
C PHE A 479 -17.21 11.96 36.45
N GLY A 480 -17.62 12.16 37.71
CA GLY A 480 -17.93 13.51 38.21
C GLY A 480 -16.69 14.39 38.30
N GLY A 481 -16.78 15.66 37.87
CA GLY A 481 -15.62 16.56 37.71
C GLY A 481 -14.79 16.83 38.98
N GLY A 482 -15.37 16.73 40.18
CA GLY A 482 -14.62 16.84 41.44
C GLY A 482 -13.98 15.52 41.93
N SER A 483 -14.28 14.40 41.27
CA SER A 483 -13.78 13.06 41.62
C SER A 483 -12.66 12.56 40.71
N THR A 484 -12.47 13.19 39.54
CA THR A 484 -11.43 12.81 38.57
C THR A 484 -10.04 13.01 39.15
N GLU A 485 -9.78 14.15 39.80
CA GLU A 485 -8.47 14.46 40.38
C GLU A 485 -8.05 13.46 41.46
N LYS A 486 -8.99 13.10 42.35
CA LYS A 486 -8.76 12.09 43.39
C LYS A 486 -8.42 10.73 42.82
N ILE A 487 -9.01 10.37 41.68
CA ILE A 487 -8.75 9.11 41.00
C ILE A 487 -7.37 9.13 40.34
N ILE A 488 -7.01 10.24 39.68
CA ILE A 488 -5.67 10.42 39.11
C ILE A 488 -4.60 10.28 40.20
N GLU A 489 -4.78 10.95 41.34
CA GLU A 489 -3.88 10.84 42.49
C GLU A 489 -3.83 9.42 43.06
N SER A 490 -4.96 8.70 43.13
CA SER A 490 -4.98 7.30 43.58
C SER A 490 -4.19 6.40 42.63
N LEU A 491 -4.37 6.55 41.32
CA LEU A 491 -3.64 5.78 40.31
C LEU A 491 -2.13 6.07 40.35
N ILE A 492 -1.72 7.32 40.63
CA ILE A 492 -0.31 7.67 40.84
C ILE A 492 0.24 7.01 42.11
N ARG A 493 -0.48 7.13 43.22
CA ARG A 493 -0.07 6.58 44.51
C ARG A 493 0.03 5.05 44.50
N GLU A 494 -0.88 4.39 43.79
CA GLU A 494 -0.91 2.93 43.64
C GLU A 494 0.12 2.44 42.60
N GLY A 495 0.81 3.35 41.91
CA GLY A 495 1.91 3.01 41.01
C GLY A 495 1.45 2.51 39.64
N TYR A 496 0.21 2.80 39.23
CA TYR A 496 -0.27 2.45 37.89
C TYR A 496 0.19 3.47 36.83
N ILE A 497 0.26 4.74 37.21
CA ILE A 497 0.74 5.84 36.37
C ILE A 497 1.76 6.69 37.14
N TYR A 498 2.64 7.39 36.44
CA TYR A 498 3.63 8.30 37.03
C TYR A 498 3.74 9.59 36.22
N GLU A 499 4.28 10.63 36.85
CA GLU A 499 4.44 11.97 36.26
C GLU A 499 5.92 12.23 35.95
N PRO A 500 6.43 11.87 34.74
CA PRO A 500 7.82 12.12 34.37
C PRO A 500 8.20 13.59 34.31
N LEU A 501 7.24 14.46 33.96
CA LEU A 501 7.38 15.90 33.86
C LEU A 501 6.08 16.55 34.32
N ALA A 502 6.15 17.75 34.88
CA ALA A 502 4.97 18.46 35.36
C ALA A 502 3.87 18.54 34.27
N GLY A 503 2.68 18.03 34.61
CA GLY A 503 1.51 17.98 33.73
C GLY A 503 1.48 16.83 32.72
N LYS A 504 2.49 15.95 32.68
CA LYS A 504 2.56 14.78 31.78
C LYS A 504 2.55 13.49 32.55
N LEU A 505 1.62 12.59 32.23
CA LEU A 505 1.44 11.28 32.85
C LEU A 505 1.88 10.17 31.89
N ARG A 506 2.37 9.06 32.45
CA ARG A 506 2.70 7.81 31.72
C ARG A 506 2.28 6.57 32.50
N LEU A 507 1.99 5.49 31.79
CA LEU A 507 1.81 4.16 32.40
C LEU A 507 3.13 3.65 33.00
N VAL A 508 3.08 3.11 34.21
CA VAL A 508 4.16 2.29 34.78
C VAL A 508 4.11 0.92 34.07
N ARG A 509 5.24 0.49 33.49
CA ARG A 509 5.32 -0.73 32.66
C ARG A 509 5.43 -2.00 33.49
#